data_AF-A0A953TL47-F1
#
_entry.id   AF-A0A953TL47-F1
#
_cell.length_a   1.000
_cell.length_b   1.000
_cell.length_c   1.000
_cell.angle_alpha   90.00
_cell.angle_beta   90.00
_cell.angle_gamma   90.00
#
_symmetry.space_group_name_H-M   'P 1'
#
loop_
_entity.id
_entity.type
_entity.pdbx_description
1 polymer ?
#
loop_
_entity_poly.entity_id
_entity_poly.type
_entity_poly.pdbx_seq_one_letter_code
_entity_poly.pdbx_strand_id
1 'polypeptide(L)'
;GADPQERVSAHPELAEDFVYRVLELDWAWISDESSLWDFHRDETNDALISRIKEVYGVDVSDIQSARLSEILERIATRQKYT
;
A
#
# COMPACT_ATOMS: atom_id res chain seq x y z
N GLY A 1 -8.15 20.50 10.58
CA GLY A 1 -8.42 19.50 9.52
C GLY A 1 -7.64 18.26 9.88
N ALA A 2 -8.12 17.08 9.49
CA ALA A 2 -7.33 15.85 9.65
C ALA A 2 -6.03 15.97 8.84
N ASP A 3 -4.93 15.41 9.35
CA ASP A 3 -3.66 15.35 8.62
C ASP A 3 -3.82 14.36 7.46
N PRO A 4 -3.54 14.76 6.21
CA PRO A 4 -3.72 13.89 5.05
C PRO A 4 -2.74 12.70 5.00
N GLN A 5 -1.78 12.59 5.92
CA GLN A 5 -0.87 11.44 6.02
C GLN A 5 -0.97 10.68 7.35
N GLU A 6 -1.96 10.94 8.20
CA GLU A 6 -2.03 10.39 9.56
C GLU A 6 -1.91 8.85 9.58
N ARG A 7 -2.63 8.16 8.69
CA ARG A 7 -2.67 6.68 8.68
C ARG A 7 -1.47 6.08 7.99
N VAL A 8 -1.04 6.64 6.86
CA VAL A 8 0.15 6.16 6.16
C VAL A 8 1.41 6.38 7.02
N SER A 9 1.51 7.53 7.69
CA SER A 9 2.64 7.85 8.57
C SER A 9 2.68 7.03 9.86
N ALA A 10 1.62 6.27 10.16
CA ALA A 10 1.66 5.29 11.24
C ALA A 10 2.60 4.11 10.93
N HIS A 11 2.98 3.93 9.66
CA HIS A 11 3.82 2.82 9.18
C HIS A 11 4.98 3.33 8.28
N PRO A 12 5.88 4.20 8.76
CA PRO A 12 6.79 4.96 7.89
C PRO A 12 7.79 4.09 7.13
N GLU A 13 8.42 3.12 7.78
CA GLU A 13 9.38 2.20 7.14
C GLU A 13 8.68 1.28 6.13
N LEU A 14 7.47 0.83 6.45
CA LEU A 14 6.67 0.00 5.56
C LEU A 14 6.17 0.80 4.35
N ALA A 15 5.79 2.06 4.54
CA ALA A 15 5.38 2.95 3.46
C ALA A 15 6.53 3.18 2.47
N GLU A 16 7.74 3.42 2.96
CA GLU A 16 8.95 3.57 2.14
C GLU A 16 9.29 2.26 1.40
N ASP A 17 9.29 1.13 2.09
CA ASP A 17 9.53 -0.20 1.50
C ASP A 17 8.47 -0.54 0.44
N PHE A 18 7.21 -0.19 0.68
CA PHE A 18 6.11 -0.39 -0.27
C PHE A 18 6.32 0.41 -1.56
N VAL A 19 6.67 1.69 -1.44
CA VAL A 19 7.00 2.54 -2.60
C VAL A 19 8.12 1.92 -3.42
N TYR A 20 9.18 1.44 -2.77
CA TYR A 20 10.33 0.85 -3.45
C TYR A 20 10.01 -0.52 -4.08
N ARG A 21 9.42 -1.45 -3.33
CA ARG A 21 9.31 -2.86 -3.74
C ARG A 21 8.04 -3.20 -4.51
N VAL A 22 6.96 -2.46 -4.28
CA VAL A 22 5.65 -2.69 -4.91
C VAL A 22 5.40 -1.69 -6.03
N LEU A 23 5.63 -0.39 -5.77
CA LEU A 23 5.41 0.64 -6.79
C LEU A 23 6.60 0.79 -7.75
N GLU A 24 7.73 0.17 -7.43
CA GLU A 24 8.97 0.23 -8.22
C GLU A 24 9.46 1.67 -8.44
N LEU A 25 9.27 2.52 -7.43
CA LEU A 25 9.70 3.92 -7.41
C LEU A 25 10.81 4.12 -6.38
N ASP A 26 11.83 4.90 -6.72
CA ASP A 26 12.87 5.27 -5.75
C ASP A 26 12.30 6.09 -4.58
N TRP A 27 11.27 6.89 -4.86
CA TRP A 27 10.55 7.69 -3.87
C TRP A 27 9.20 8.17 -4.41
N ALA A 28 8.20 8.29 -3.52
CA ALA A 28 6.91 8.89 -3.81
C ALA A 28 6.32 9.53 -2.55
N TRP A 29 5.68 10.68 -2.72
CA TRP A 29 4.81 11.24 -1.69
C TRP A 29 3.42 10.59 -1.81
N ILE A 30 2.98 9.92 -0.75
CA ILE A 30 1.69 9.23 -0.68
C ILE A 30 0.85 9.76 0.49
N SER A 31 -0.47 9.82 0.33
CA SER A 31 -1.42 10.30 1.34
C SER A 31 -2.39 9.20 1.75
N ASP A 32 -3.20 9.46 2.79
CA ASP A 32 -4.28 8.58 3.24
C ASP A 32 -5.38 8.38 2.18
N GLU A 33 -5.44 9.26 1.18
CA GLU A 33 -6.35 9.18 0.04
C GLU A 33 -5.73 8.47 -1.17
N SER A 34 -4.40 8.30 -1.20
CA SER A 34 -3.72 7.57 -2.27
C SER A 34 -4.19 6.13 -2.34
N SER A 35 -4.33 5.64 -3.57
CA SER A 35 -4.77 4.30 -3.92
C SER A 35 -3.83 3.68 -4.95
N LEU A 36 -3.92 2.36 -5.14
CA LEU A 36 -3.15 1.68 -6.18
C LEU A 36 -3.37 2.28 -7.58
N TRP A 37 -4.60 2.75 -7.85
CA TRP A 37 -4.99 3.38 -9.12
C TRP A 37 -4.19 4.64 -9.46
N ASP A 38 -3.60 5.32 -8.48
CA ASP A 38 -2.81 6.52 -8.71
C ASP A 38 -1.43 6.22 -9.35
N PHE A 39 -1.02 4.94 -9.40
CA PHE A 39 0.33 4.53 -9.80
C PHE A 39 0.40 3.71 -11.09
N HIS A 40 -0.73 3.43 -11.75
CA HIS A 40 -0.76 2.75 -13.04
C HIS A 40 -1.94 3.21 -13.91
N ARG A 41 -2.03 2.67 -15.14
CA ARG A 41 -3.11 2.97 -16.10
C ARG A 41 -3.90 1.74 -16.54
N ASP A 42 -3.56 0.56 -16.01
CA ASP A 42 -4.27 -0.68 -16.30
C ASP A 42 -5.72 -0.64 -15.80
N GLU A 43 -6.57 -1.49 -16.39
CA GLU A 43 -7.99 -1.59 -16.04
C GLU A 43 -8.23 -2.20 -14.65
N THR A 44 -7.21 -2.85 -14.07
CA THR A 44 -7.28 -3.60 -12.81
C THR A 44 -6.01 -3.38 -11.97
N ASN A 45 -6.13 -3.55 -10.65
CA ASN A 45 -4.98 -3.53 -9.73
C ASN A 45 -4.22 -4.89 -9.66
N ASP A 46 -4.57 -5.88 -10.48
CA ASP A 46 -4.14 -7.27 -10.34
C ASP A 46 -2.62 -7.45 -10.29
N ALA A 47 -1.88 -6.67 -11.07
CA ALA A 47 -0.42 -6.69 -11.07
C ALA A 47 0.15 -6.24 -9.71
N LEU A 48 -0.33 -5.11 -9.17
CA LEU A 48 0.10 -4.60 -7.87
C LEU A 48 -0.39 -5.51 -6.72
N ILE A 49 -1.61 -6.02 -6.78
CA ILE A 49 -2.14 -6.98 -5.78
C ILE A 49 -1.27 -8.23 -5.75
N SER A 50 -0.92 -8.78 -6.91
CA SER A 50 -0.03 -9.94 -7.03
C SER A 50 1.34 -9.64 -6.44
N ARG A 51 1.88 -8.45 -6.72
CA ARG A 51 3.18 -8.01 -6.18
C ARG A 51 3.17 -7.85 -4.67
N ILE A 52 2.12 -7.27 -4.08
CA ILE A 52 1.95 -7.15 -2.62
C ILE A 52 1.95 -8.54 -1.97
N LYS A 53 1.24 -9.50 -2.58
CA LYS A 53 1.20 -10.88 -2.11
C LYS A 53 2.55 -11.58 -2.21
N GLU A 54 3.31 -11.35 -3.28
CA GLU A 54 4.66 -11.87 -3.44
C GLU A 54 5.65 -11.28 -2.41
N VAL A 55 5.62 -9.95 -2.23
CA VAL A 55 6.56 -9.20 -1.41
C VAL A 55 6.32 -9.41 0.10
N TYR A 56 5.05 -9.40 0.51
CA TYR A 56 4.66 -9.43 1.92
C TYR A 56 3.91 -10.69 2.34
N GLY A 57 3.53 -11.58 1.41
CA GLY A 57 2.69 -12.74 1.72
C GLY A 57 1.24 -12.38 2.08
N VAL A 58 0.79 -11.15 1.77
CA VAL A 58 -0.53 -10.62 2.15
C VAL A 58 -1.40 -10.43 0.92
N ASP A 59 -2.57 -11.06 0.90
CA ASP A 59 -3.51 -10.95 -0.22
C ASP A 59 -4.53 -9.84 0.02
N VAL A 60 -4.41 -8.70 -0.66
CA VAL A 60 -5.26 -7.51 -0.46
C VAL A 60 -6.39 -7.37 -1.49
N SER A 61 -6.69 -8.43 -2.24
CA SER A 61 -7.72 -8.40 -3.31
C SER A 61 -9.13 -8.06 -2.83
N ASP A 62 -9.41 -8.23 -1.54
CA ASP A 62 -10.68 -7.89 -0.90
C ASP A 62 -10.85 -6.39 -0.57
N ILE A 63 -9.78 -5.60 -0.63
CA ILE A 63 -9.80 -4.15 -0.35
C ILE A 63 -10.28 -3.39 -1.59
N GLN A 64 -11.60 -3.23 -1.71
CA GLN A 64 -12.23 -2.59 -2.88
C GLN A 64 -11.80 -1.14 -3.10
N SER A 65 -11.49 -0.40 -2.03
CA SER A 65 -11.04 0.99 -2.11
C SER A 65 -9.64 1.11 -2.73
N ALA A 66 -8.87 0.02 -2.72
CA ALA A 66 -7.45 -0.03 -3.08
C ALA A 66 -6.59 1.04 -2.38
N ARG A 67 -7.04 1.57 -1.23
CA ARG A 67 -6.33 2.63 -0.52
C ARG A 67 -5.06 2.12 0.11
N LEU A 68 -3.97 2.86 -0.07
CA LEU A 68 -2.68 2.51 0.49
C LEU A 68 -2.72 2.45 2.02
N SER A 69 -3.46 3.36 2.67
CA SER A 69 -3.62 3.35 4.13
C SER A 69 -4.22 2.04 4.67
N GLU A 70 -5.23 1.47 4.00
CA GLU A 70 -5.86 0.19 4.38
C GLU A 70 -4.94 -1.01 4.09
N ILE A 71 -4.23 -0.97 2.96
CA ILE A 71 -3.26 -2.00 2.56
C ILE A 71 -2.09 -2.06 3.55
N LEU A 72 -1.50 -0.92 3.89
CA LEU A 72 -0.38 -0.83 4.82
C LEU A 72 -0.78 -1.33 6.22
N GLU A 73 -1.96 -0.94 6.71
CA GLU A 73 -2.49 -1.43 7.98
C GLU A 73 -2.65 -2.96 7.99
N ARG A 74 -3.16 -3.54 6.90
CA ARG A 74 -3.34 -4.98 6.75
C ARG A 74 -2.01 -5.73 6.73
N ILE A 75 -1.00 -5.19 6.04
CA ILE A 75 0.35 -5.76 6.04
C ILE A 75 0.97 -5.68 7.43
N ALA A 76 0.94 -4.52 8.06
CA ALA A 76 1.49 -4.31 9.40
C ALA A 76 0.82 -5.20 10.43
N THR A 77 -0.50 -5.37 10.35
CA THR A 77 -1.25 -6.30 11.20
C THR A 77 -0.76 -7.73 11.00
N ARG A 78 -0.59 -8.19 9.76
CA ARG A 78 -0.13 -9.56 9.50
C ARG A 78 1.26 -9.82 10.07
N GLN A 79 2.18 -8.87 9.92
CA GLN A 79 3.55 -8.97 10.40
C GLN A 79 3.65 -8.98 11.93
N LYS A 80 2.73 -8.33 12.66
CA LYS A 80 2.66 -8.39 14.12
C LYS A 80 2.29 -9.77 14.68
N TYR A 81 1.68 -10.63 13.86
CA TYR A 81 1.16 -11.95 14.27
C TYR A 81 1.88 -13.12 13.59
N THR A 82 3.08 -12.89 13.05
CA THR A 82 4.00 -13.90 12.50
C THR A 82 5.31 -13.87 13.25
#